data_AF-A0A1G2EGG4-F1
#
_entry.id   AF-A0A1G2EGG4-F1
#
_cell.length_a   1.000
_cell.length_b   1.000
_cell.length_c   1.000
_cell.angle_alpha   90.00
_cell.angle_beta   90.00
_cell.angle_gamma   90.00
#
_symmetry.space_group_name_H-M   'P 1'
#
loop_
_entity.id
_entity.type
_entity.pdbx_description
1 polymer ?
#
loop_
_entity_poly.entity_id
_entity_poly.type
_entity_poly.pdbx_seq_one_letter_code
_entity_poly.pdbx_strand_id
1 'polypeptide(L)'
;MLLTPHILVGVAIITKVQNPILGLIFVLLSHYALDFFPHTEYDIKTIRAKQWDKSGPDFLKVFLDIFIGLVIVFFTTGYSPLILTAATVSLFPDGLTLFYCIFPTNGLFKKHLEMHGAINTVCENKKIPAVLGIASQAAIVALAIFFL
;
A
#
# COMPACT_ATOMS: atom_id res chain seq x y z
N MET A 1 -0.56 5.76 -1.73
CA MET A 1 -1.09 5.26 -3.03
C MET A 1 -2.14 4.15 -2.79
N LEU A 2 -2.94 3.74 -3.79
CA LEU A 2 -3.78 2.54 -3.69
C LEU A 2 -2.97 1.28 -3.26
N LEU A 3 -3.63 0.36 -2.57
CA LEU A 3 -3.02 -0.83 -1.95
C LEU A 3 -2.62 -1.88 -3.00
N THR A 4 -3.40 -2.02 -4.08
CA THR A 4 -3.10 -2.95 -5.18
C THR A 4 -1.68 -2.78 -5.74
N PRO A 5 -1.24 -1.57 -6.19
CA PRO A 5 0.12 -1.42 -6.69
C PRO A 5 1.21 -1.76 -5.65
N HIS A 6 1.01 -1.48 -4.34
CA HIS A 6 1.97 -1.89 -3.31
C HIS A 6 2.09 -3.41 -3.19
N ILE A 7 0.97 -4.14 -3.24
CA ILE A 7 0.96 -5.61 -3.27
C ILE A 7 1.71 -6.11 -4.49
N LEU A 8 1.36 -5.63 -5.69
CA LEU A 8 1.93 -6.13 -6.94
C LEU A 8 3.43 -5.88 -7.04
N VAL A 9 3.90 -4.68 -6.67
CA VAL A 9 5.34 -4.35 -6.69
C VAL A 9 6.10 -5.17 -5.65
N GLY A 10 5.57 -5.33 -4.44
CA GLY A 10 6.22 -6.16 -3.43
C GLY A 10 6.33 -7.62 -3.86
N VAL A 11 5.27 -8.19 -4.43
CA VAL A 11 5.36 -9.54 -4.98
C VAL A 11 6.35 -9.61 -6.16
N ALA A 12 6.38 -8.60 -7.04
CA ALA A 12 7.34 -8.57 -8.13
C ALA A 12 8.79 -8.51 -7.63
N ILE A 13 9.04 -7.83 -6.50
CA ILE A 13 10.37 -7.79 -5.88
C ILE A 13 10.72 -9.17 -5.30
N ILE A 14 9.83 -9.79 -4.52
CA ILE A 14 10.15 -11.06 -3.84
C ILE A 14 10.38 -12.21 -4.83
N THR A 15 9.78 -12.16 -6.02
CA THR A 15 9.98 -13.18 -7.07
C THR A 15 11.30 -13.02 -7.81
N LYS A 16 11.94 -11.85 -7.76
CA LYS A 16 13.22 -11.58 -8.44
C LYS A 16 14.44 -11.60 -7.52
N VAL A 17 14.25 -11.40 -6.21
CA VAL A 17 15.35 -11.38 -5.25
C VAL A 17 15.59 -12.79 -4.70
N GLN A 18 16.77 -13.34 -4.95
CA GLN A 18 17.13 -14.71 -4.54
C GLN A 18 17.16 -14.91 -3.02
N ASN A 19 17.59 -13.88 -2.27
CA ASN A 19 17.63 -13.93 -0.81
C ASN A 19 16.27 -13.44 -0.24
N PRO A 20 15.46 -14.31 0.39
CA PRO A 20 14.12 -13.94 0.83
C PRO A 20 14.11 -12.82 1.88
N ILE A 21 15.09 -12.80 2.78
CA ILE A 21 15.16 -11.78 3.85
C ILE A 21 15.46 -10.41 3.24
N LEU A 22 16.45 -10.35 2.35
CA LEU A 22 16.78 -9.11 1.65
C LEU A 22 15.61 -8.66 0.76
N GLY A 23 14.92 -9.61 0.13
CA GLY A 23 13.72 -9.36 -0.66
C GLY A 23 12.62 -8.70 0.18
N LEU A 24 12.33 -9.23 1.38
CA LEU A 24 11.33 -8.63 2.28
C LEU A 24 11.70 -7.23 2.77
N ILE A 25 12.99 -6.95 2.96
CA ILE A 25 13.44 -5.57 3.26
C ILE A 25 13.14 -4.65 2.07
N PHE A 26 13.45 -5.08 0.85
CA PHE A 26 13.12 -4.29 -0.35
C PHE A 26 11.61 -4.14 -0.57
N VAL A 27 10.81 -5.16 -0.25
CA VAL A 27 9.35 -5.07 -0.26
C VAL A 27 8.88 -3.95 0.66
N LEU A 28 9.34 -3.92 1.92
CA LEU A 28 8.98 -2.88 2.87
C LEU A 28 9.41 -1.49 2.40
N LEU A 29 10.64 -1.36 1.89
CA LEU A 29 11.15 -0.08 1.38
C LEU A 29 10.40 0.39 0.12
N SER A 30 9.95 -0.55 -0.71
CA SER A 30 9.20 -0.24 -1.93
C SER A 30 7.88 0.47 -1.63
N HIS A 31 7.25 0.20 -0.49
CA HIS A 31 6.04 0.91 -0.08
C HIS A 31 6.26 2.42 -0.06
N TYR A 32 7.24 2.88 0.72
CA TYR A 32 7.59 4.29 0.83
C TYR A 32 8.11 4.86 -0.50
N ALA A 33 8.85 4.05 -1.27
CA ALA A 33 9.33 4.45 -2.58
C ALA A 33 8.19 4.78 -3.55
N LEU A 34 7.12 3.98 -3.52
CA LEU A 34 5.96 4.15 -4.39
C LEU A 34 5.09 5.34 -4.00
N ASP A 35 5.03 5.66 -2.70
CA ASP A 35 4.30 6.83 -2.22
C ASP A 35 4.92 8.17 -2.68
N PHE A 36 6.19 8.18 -3.10
CA PHE A 36 6.79 9.34 -3.75
C PHE A 36 6.30 9.58 -5.18
N PHE A 37 5.66 8.62 -5.84
CA PHE A 37 5.12 8.86 -7.17
C PHE A 37 3.80 9.62 -7.07
N PRO A 38 3.45 10.46 -8.06
CA PRO A 38 2.10 10.99 -8.19
C PRO A 38 1.08 9.85 -8.05
N HIS A 39 0.04 10.01 -7.25
CA HIS A 39 -1.00 8.99 -7.12
C HIS A 39 -2.32 9.62 -6.68
N THR A 40 -3.41 8.87 -6.85
CA THR A 40 -4.73 9.21 -6.33
C THR A 40 -5.16 8.14 -5.33
N GLU A 41 -5.88 8.55 -4.30
CA GLU A 41 -6.43 7.67 -3.27
C GLU A 41 -7.94 7.82 -3.20
N TYR A 42 -8.62 6.75 -2.78
CA TYR A 42 -10.02 6.87 -2.36
C TYR A 42 -10.07 7.45 -0.95
N ASP A 43 -11.18 8.14 -0.68
CA ASP A 43 -11.38 8.77 0.60
C ASP A 43 -11.82 7.77 1.67
N ILE A 44 -11.19 7.84 2.84
CA ILE A 44 -11.44 7.03 4.05
C ILE A 44 -11.82 7.92 5.26
N LYS A 45 -12.70 8.91 5.02
CA LYS A 45 -13.10 9.93 5.99
C LYS A 45 -13.52 9.36 7.33
N THR A 46 -14.38 8.34 7.34
CA THR A 46 -14.99 7.87 8.60
C THR A 46 -13.98 7.09 9.43
N ILE A 47 -13.05 6.37 8.78
CA ILE A 47 -11.93 5.72 9.46
C ILE A 47 -10.99 6.75 10.08
N ARG A 48 -10.59 7.78 9.31
CA ARG A 48 -9.73 8.87 9.83
C ARG A 48 -10.41 9.66 10.95
N ALA A 49 -11.72 9.87 10.85
CA ALA A 49 -12.54 10.53 11.87
C ALA A 49 -12.92 9.62 13.04
N LYS A 50 -12.53 8.34 13.04
CA LYS A 50 -12.85 7.33 14.08
C LYS A 50 -14.35 7.12 14.30
N GLN A 51 -15.16 7.31 13.27
CA GLN A 51 -16.61 7.07 13.27
C GLN A 51 -16.89 5.60 12.92
N TRP A 52 -16.52 4.70 13.82
CA TRP A 52 -16.50 3.24 13.57
C TRP A 52 -17.86 2.67 13.16
N ASP A 53 -18.95 3.23 13.66
CA ASP A 53 -20.33 2.89 13.33
C ASP A 53 -20.68 3.13 11.85
N LYS A 54 -19.99 4.07 11.20
CA LYS A 54 -20.20 4.46 9.80
C LYS A 54 -19.06 4.04 8.88
N SER A 55 -18.05 3.34 9.39
CA SER A 55 -16.85 2.97 8.64
C SER A 55 -17.00 1.77 7.71
N GLY A 56 -18.16 1.13 7.67
CA GLY A 56 -18.43 0.00 6.78
C GLY A 56 -18.05 0.25 5.31
N PRO A 57 -18.53 1.35 4.67
CA PRO A 57 -18.18 1.66 3.28
C PRO A 57 -16.68 1.92 3.06
N ASP A 58 -16.00 2.57 4.00
CA ASP A 58 -14.57 2.86 3.89
C ASP A 58 -13.74 1.58 4.04
N PHE A 59 -14.10 0.68 4.96
CA PHE A 59 -13.50 -0.65 5.04
C PHE A 59 -13.76 -1.49 3.81
N LEU A 60 -14.95 -1.38 3.19
CA LEU A 60 -15.26 -2.11 1.96
C LEU A 60 -14.36 -1.67 0.80
N LYS A 61 -14.09 -0.37 0.65
CA LYS A 61 -13.14 0.14 -0.38
C LYS A 61 -11.75 -0.46 -0.18
N VAL A 62 -11.23 -0.39 1.04
CA VAL A 62 -9.92 -0.95 1.42
C VAL A 62 -9.87 -2.46 1.15
N PHE A 63 -10.90 -3.18 1.57
CA PHE A 63 -10.99 -4.62 1.37
C PHE A 63 -11.04 -4.98 -0.11
N LEU A 64 -11.84 -4.28 -0.92
CA LEU A 64 -11.92 -4.51 -2.37
C LEU A 64 -10.57 -4.26 -3.06
N ASP A 65 -9.86 -3.20 -2.68
CA ASP A 65 -8.53 -2.91 -3.22
C ASP A 65 -7.53 -4.04 -2.89
N ILE A 66 -7.44 -4.45 -1.61
CA ILE A 66 -6.60 -5.59 -1.21
C ILE A 66 -7.01 -6.86 -1.95
N PHE A 67 -8.30 -7.13 -2.05
CA PHE A 67 -8.83 -8.32 -2.73
C PHE A 67 -8.44 -8.34 -4.21
N ILE A 68 -8.57 -7.23 -4.93
CA ILE A 68 -8.15 -7.12 -6.33
C ILE A 68 -6.65 -7.41 -6.46
N GLY A 69 -5.81 -6.79 -5.63
CA GLY A 69 -4.37 -7.03 -5.63
C GLY A 69 -4.02 -8.50 -5.42
N LEU A 70 -4.64 -9.15 -4.42
CA LEU A 70 -4.42 -10.57 -4.13
C LEU A 70 -4.92 -11.51 -5.25
N VAL A 71 -6.07 -11.19 -5.87
CA VAL A 71 -6.60 -11.95 -7.01
C VAL A 71 -5.61 -11.90 -8.17
N ILE A 72 -5.08 -10.72 -8.51
CA ILE A 72 -4.09 -10.58 -9.59
C ILE A 72 -2.84 -11.42 -9.26
N VAL A 73 -2.30 -11.28 -8.05
CA VAL A 73 -1.13 -12.07 -7.59
C VAL A 73 -1.37 -13.57 -7.72
N PHE A 74 -2.55 -14.04 -7.29
CA PHE A 74 -2.89 -15.46 -7.35
C PHE A 74 -2.91 -16.00 -8.79
N PHE A 75 -3.45 -15.23 -9.74
CA PHE A 75 -3.50 -15.65 -11.15
C PHE A 75 -2.16 -15.48 -11.89
N THR A 76 -1.29 -14.56 -11.46
CA THR A 76 0.02 -14.36 -12.11
C THR A 76 1.12 -15.26 -11.55
N THR A 77 1.16 -15.45 -10.23
CA THR A 77 2.28 -16.12 -9.53
C THR A 77 1.88 -17.36 -8.74
N GLY A 78 0.58 -17.61 -8.57
CA GLY A 78 0.07 -18.71 -7.75
C GLY A 78 0.14 -18.44 -6.25
N TYR A 79 0.24 -19.51 -5.46
CA TYR A 79 0.25 -19.47 -4.00
C TYR A 79 1.59 -19.94 -3.44
N SER A 80 2.19 -19.12 -2.56
CA SER A 80 3.33 -19.49 -1.74
C SER A 80 3.30 -18.71 -0.43
N PRO A 81 3.70 -19.31 0.72
CA PRO A 81 3.84 -18.58 1.98
C PRO A 81 4.74 -17.34 1.85
N LEU A 82 5.77 -17.39 1.00
CA LEU A 82 6.66 -16.26 0.78
C LEU A 82 5.97 -15.11 0.04
N ILE A 83 5.15 -15.43 -0.97
CA ILE A 83 4.35 -14.45 -1.73
C ILE A 83 3.34 -13.76 -0.82
N LEU A 84 2.63 -14.53 0.02
CA LEU A 84 1.68 -13.95 0.99
C LEU A 84 2.38 -13.09 2.04
N THR A 85 3.58 -13.50 2.47
CA THR A 85 4.41 -12.70 3.38
C THR A 85 4.79 -11.39 2.72
N ALA A 86 5.24 -11.40 1.47
CA ALA A 86 5.57 -10.18 0.74
C ALA A 86 4.35 -9.27 0.56
N ALA A 87 3.20 -9.80 0.15
CA ALA A 87 1.96 -9.03 0.06
C ALA A 87 1.57 -8.40 1.41
N THR A 88 1.73 -9.14 2.51
CA THR A 88 1.46 -8.61 3.86
C THR A 88 2.45 -7.51 4.26
N VAL A 89 3.75 -7.70 3.99
CA VAL A 89 4.80 -6.72 4.29
C VAL A 89 4.63 -5.45 3.46
N SER A 90 4.17 -5.56 2.20
CA SER A 90 3.83 -4.40 1.36
C SER A 90 2.75 -3.51 1.96
N LEU A 91 1.82 -4.09 2.71
CA LEU A 91 0.70 -3.36 3.34
C LEU A 91 1.01 -2.93 4.77
N PHE A 92 2.13 -3.39 5.33
CA PHE A 92 2.45 -3.20 6.74
C PHE A 92 2.51 -1.73 7.16
N PRO A 93 3.11 -0.80 6.39
CA PRO A 93 3.12 0.63 6.76
C PRO A 93 1.72 1.23 6.89
N ASP A 94 0.80 0.94 5.97
CA ASP A 94 -0.60 1.40 6.07
C ASP A 94 -1.35 0.73 7.22
N GLY A 95 -1.07 -0.55 7.47
CA GLY A 95 -1.59 -1.27 8.63
C GLY A 95 -1.19 -0.60 9.95
N LEU A 96 0.05 -0.13 10.08
CA LEU A 96 0.52 0.63 11.25
C LEU A 96 -0.22 1.97 11.39
N THR A 97 -0.52 2.64 10.28
CA THR A 97 -1.37 3.85 10.28
C THR A 97 -2.78 3.54 10.79
N LEU A 98 -3.39 2.44 10.36
CA LEU A 98 -4.69 1.98 10.88
C LEU A 98 -4.61 1.63 12.38
N PHE A 99 -3.54 0.97 12.82
CA PHE A 99 -3.34 0.67 14.24
C PHE A 99 -3.25 1.92 15.11
N TYR A 100 -2.68 3.03 14.61
CA TYR A 100 -2.74 4.30 15.31
C TYR A 100 -4.17 4.83 15.45
N CYS A 101 -5.00 4.70 14.43
CA CYS A 101 -6.40 5.12 14.50
C CYS A 101 -7.17 4.38 15.62
N ILE A 102 -6.87 3.08 15.81
CA ILE A 102 -7.45 2.22 16.84
C ILE A 102 -6.82 2.48 18.22
N PHE A 103 -5.50 2.62 18.29
CA PHE A 103 -4.71 2.78 19.52
C PHE A 103 -3.90 4.09 19.53
N PRO A 104 -4.57 5.25 19.64
CA PRO A 104 -3.94 6.56 19.43
C PRO A 104 -2.95 6.98 20.52
N THR A 105 -2.93 6.27 21.65
CA THR A 105 -2.04 6.57 22.78
C THR A 105 -0.63 6.01 22.60
N ASN A 106 -0.38 5.18 21.58
CA ASN A 106 0.94 4.60 21.34
C ASN A 106 1.87 5.58 20.60
N GLY A 107 2.95 6.00 21.26
CA GLY A 107 3.92 6.93 20.70
C GLY A 107 4.71 6.41 19.50
N LEU A 108 4.90 5.09 19.36
CA LEU A 108 5.58 4.51 18.20
C LEU A 108 4.71 4.63 16.94
N PHE A 109 3.43 4.31 17.06
CA PHE A 109 2.48 4.43 15.95
C PHE A 109 2.27 5.90 15.54
N LYS A 110 2.31 6.83 16.50
CA LYS A 110 2.30 8.27 16.20
C LYS A 110 3.52 8.68 15.35
N LYS A 111 4.73 8.26 15.75
CA LYS A 111 5.96 8.56 14.98
C LYS A 111 5.91 7.97 13.58
N HIS A 112 5.43 6.73 13.44
CA HIS A 112 5.21 6.12 12.14
C HIS A 112 4.23 6.93 11.29
N LEU A 113 3.09 7.33 11.84
CA LEU A 113 2.10 8.17 11.14
C LEU A 113 2.71 9.50 10.68
N GLU A 114 3.51 10.15 11.53
CA GLU A 114 4.20 11.41 11.17
C GLU A 114 5.20 11.21 10.03
N MET A 115 5.99 10.13 10.08
CA MET A 115 6.95 9.79 9.02
C MET A 115 6.25 9.43 7.70
N HIS A 116 5.25 8.55 7.74
CA HIS A 116 4.46 8.12 6.58
C HIS A 116 3.72 9.32 5.97
N GLY A 117 3.10 10.15 6.80
CA GLY A 117 2.44 11.38 6.38
C GLY A 117 3.40 12.39 5.76
N ALA A 118 4.63 12.53 6.29
CA ALA A 118 5.65 13.40 5.71
C ALA A 118 6.05 12.96 4.30
N ILE A 119 6.13 11.65 4.05
CA ILE A 119 6.43 11.09 2.72
C ILE A 119 5.29 11.39 1.74
N ASN A 120 4.03 11.15 2.15
CA ASN A 120 2.86 11.41 1.31
C ASN A 120 2.69 12.91 1.00
N THR A 121 2.99 13.79 1.96
CA THR A 121 2.88 15.24 1.75
C THR A 121 3.94 15.82 0.80
N VAL A 122 5.05 15.12 0.52
CA VAL A 122 6.00 15.52 -0.55
C VAL A 122 5.29 15.57 -1.90
N CYS A 123 4.29 14.72 -2.12
CA CYS A 123 3.51 14.66 -3.35
C CYS A 123 2.14 15.33 -3.24
N GLU A 124 1.41 15.21 -2.13
CA GLU A 124 0.09 15.85 -1.98
C GLU A 124 0.14 17.39 -1.98
N ASN A 125 1.25 18.00 -1.55
CA ASN A 125 1.40 19.46 -1.60
C ASN A 125 1.56 20.01 -3.03
N LYS A 126 1.83 19.12 -4.00
CA LYS A 126 1.77 19.49 -5.42
C LYS A 126 0.31 19.32 -5.84
N LYS A 127 -0.28 20.34 -6.47
CA LYS A 127 -1.58 20.23 -7.15
C LYS A 127 -1.44 19.30 -8.37
N ILE A 128 -1.31 18.01 -8.13
CA ILE A 128 -1.16 16.98 -9.14
C ILE A 128 -2.55 16.70 -9.72
N PRO A 129 -2.76 16.84 -11.03
CA PRO A 129 -4.03 16.46 -11.65
C PRO A 129 -4.31 14.98 -11.41
N ALA A 130 -5.55 14.63 -11.05
CA ALA A 130 -5.94 13.23 -10.80
C ALA A 130 -5.58 12.30 -11.97
N VAL A 131 -5.66 12.80 -13.21
CA VAL A 131 -5.25 12.07 -14.43
C VAL A 131 -3.79 11.61 -14.34
N LEU A 132 -2.88 12.46 -13.84
CA LEU A 132 -1.47 12.10 -13.72
C LEU A 132 -1.25 11.05 -12.63
N GLY A 133 -1.97 11.14 -11.51
CA GLY A 133 -1.93 10.14 -10.45
C GLY A 133 -2.48 8.78 -10.87
N ILE A 134 -3.58 8.76 -11.62
CA ILE A 134 -4.14 7.52 -12.18
C ILE A 134 -3.18 6.93 -13.22
N ALA A 135 -2.60 7.76 -14.09
CA ALA A 135 -1.68 7.31 -15.13
C ALA A 135 -0.39 6.68 -14.56
N SER A 136 0.21 7.30 -13.54
CA SER A 136 1.39 6.74 -12.86
C SER A 136 1.07 5.42 -12.15
N GLN A 137 -0.08 5.34 -11.46
CA GLN A 137 -0.52 4.10 -10.81
C GLN A 137 -0.75 2.98 -11.82
N ALA A 138 -1.42 3.28 -12.93
CA ALA A 138 -1.63 2.32 -14.02
C ALA A 138 -0.30 1.85 -14.62
N ALA A 139 0.66 2.76 -14.81
CA ALA A 139 2.00 2.42 -15.29
C ALA A 139 2.76 1.51 -14.31
N ILE A 140 2.70 1.81 -13.00
CA ILE A 140 3.31 0.98 -11.95
C ILE A 140 2.70 -0.41 -11.93
N VAL A 141 1.36 -0.51 -12.00
CA VAL A 141 0.65 -1.79 -12.05
C VAL A 141 1.04 -2.60 -13.29
N ALA A 142 1.05 -1.97 -14.47
CA ALA A 142 1.44 -2.63 -15.71
C ALA A 142 2.90 -3.13 -15.66
N LEU A 143 3.81 -2.31 -15.13
CA LEU A 143 5.21 -2.68 -14.96
C LEU A 143 5.38 -3.83 -13.95
N ALA A 144 4.68 -3.78 -12.83
CA ALA A 144 4.70 -4.85 -11.83
C ALA A 144 4.21 -6.17 -12.44
N ILE A 145 3.09 -6.15 -13.15
CA ILE A 145 2.55 -7.33 -13.85
C ILE A 145 3.54 -7.87 -14.89
N PHE A 146 4.21 -7.00 -15.64
CA PHE A 146 5.23 -7.43 -16.61
C PHE A 146 6.40 -8.19 -15.96
N PHE A 147 6.73 -7.87 -14.70
CA PHE A 147 7.79 -8.56 -13.97
C PHE A 147 7.32 -9.79 -13.16
N LEU A 148 6.02 -9.98 -12.94
CA LEU A 148 5.49 -11.16 -12.25
C LEU A 148 5.54 -12.39 -13.17
#